data_AF-E1RCB8-F1
#
_entry.id   AF-E1RCB8-F1
#
_cell.length_a   1.000
_cell.length_b   1.000
_cell.length_c   1.000
_cell.angle_alpha   90.00
_cell.angle_beta   90.00
_cell.angle_gamma   90.00
#
_symmetry.space_group_name_H-M   'P 1'
#
loop_
_entity.id
_entity.type
_entity.pdbx_description
1 polymer ?
#
loop_
_entity_poly.entity_id
_entity_poly.type
_entity_poly.pdbx_seq_one_letter_code
_entity_poly.pdbx_strand_id
1 'polypeptide(L)'
;MDKEQTRSVEETWSKESIMDVEITIIERMIGCRSVEAVEASISYARFLHLAGLDNDNYPLFLRLLEVENHWVIDSLIENKDPFLLLSSVHPNNYLILNAFRLLTNWHPGGIYPKTLAIILGVLQAAFSSPKDGYRIYNVSINDINNLGKHLNKELGQDDLNNRCMLDILDRIGSLAGTTENEAIEQAARQANSIRTFFFDKRKKMEDIIPQVLLVKSDYIAKEIPPEKVFVD
;
A
#
# COMPACT_ATOMS: atom_id res chain seq x y z
N MET A 1 36.31 -34.91 14.89
CA MET A 1 36.39 -33.43 14.96
C MET A 1 36.78 -33.06 16.37
N ASP A 2 37.87 -32.32 16.50
CA ASP A 2 38.41 -31.89 17.79
C ASP A 2 37.45 -30.86 18.43
N LYS A 3 37.23 -30.92 19.74
CA LYS A 3 36.25 -30.06 20.43
C LYS A 3 36.57 -28.56 20.28
N GLU A 4 37.84 -28.22 20.10
CA GLU A 4 38.32 -26.88 19.81
C GLU A 4 37.95 -26.40 18.40
N GLN A 5 37.95 -27.30 17.42
CA GLN A 5 37.61 -26.97 16.04
C GLN A 5 36.10 -26.77 15.88
N THR A 6 35.27 -27.52 16.61
CA THR A 6 33.82 -27.29 16.66
C THR A 6 33.48 -25.97 17.34
N ARG A 7 34.18 -25.60 18.42
CA ARG A 7 34.03 -24.30 19.10
C ARG A 7 34.41 -23.12 18.21
N SER A 8 35.51 -23.23 17.48
CA SER A 8 35.96 -22.19 16.53
C SER A 8 34.96 -21.96 15.39
N VAL A 9 34.28 -23.02 14.91
CA VAL A 9 33.26 -22.91 13.86
C VAL A 9 31.96 -22.32 14.41
N GLU A 10 31.55 -22.67 15.63
CA GLU A 10 30.40 -22.06 16.32
C GLU A 10 30.64 -20.57 16.68
N GLU A 11 31.88 -20.15 16.90
CA GLU A 11 32.25 -18.73 17.10
C GLU A 11 32.24 -17.90 15.80
N THR A 12 32.26 -18.54 14.62
CA THR A 12 32.33 -17.83 13.34
C THR A 12 30.96 -17.31 12.87
N TRP A 13 29.87 -18.00 13.22
CA TRP A 13 28.50 -17.63 12.84
C TRP A 13 27.55 -17.73 14.04
N SER A 14 27.08 -16.58 14.53
CA SER A 14 25.98 -16.53 15.50
C SER A 14 24.62 -16.70 14.81
N LYS A 15 23.58 -17.09 15.55
CA LYS A 15 22.22 -17.19 15.01
C LYS A 15 21.74 -15.85 14.46
N GLU A 16 22.06 -14.76 15.14
CA GLU A 16 21.74 -13.39 14.72
C GLU A 16 22.44 -13.06 13.39
N SER A 17 23.72 -13.40 13.25
CA SER A 17 24.46 -13.15 12.00
C SER A 17 23.91 -13.96 10.82
N ILE A 18 23.46 -15.19 11.06
CA ILE A 18 22.80 -16.01 10.03
C ILE A 18 21.47 -15.37 9.63
N MET A 19 20.66 -14.95 10.61
CA MET A 19 19.38 -14.29 10.38
C MET A 19 19.55 -12.98 9.60
N ASP A 20 20.57 -12.17 9.89
CA ASP A 20 20.85 -10.93 9.16
C ASP A 20 21.21 -11.18 7.69
N VAL A 21 22.00 -12.25 7.43
CA VAL A 21 22.33 -12.67 6.07
C VAL A 21 21.08 -13.18 5.34
N GLU A 22 20.25 -13.99 6.00
CA GLU A 22 19.00 -14.50 5.44
C GLU A 22 18.04 -13.35 5.08
N ILE A 23 17.85 -12.38 5.98
CA ILE A 23 17.04 -11.18 5.74
C ILE A 23 17.57 -10.42 4.53
N THR A 24 18.89 -10.21 4.44
CA THR A 24 19.51 -9.50 3.30
C THR A 24 19.24 -10.21 1.98
N ILE A 25 19.27 -11.54 1.96
CA ILE A 25 18.98 -12.34 0.76
C ILE A 25 17.50 -12.19 0.37
N ILE A 26 16.59 -12.28 1.35
CA ILE A 26 15.14 -12.09 1.14
C ILE A 26 14.85 -10.68 0.61
N GLU A 27 15.51 -9.64 1.13
CA GLU A 27 15.33 -8.28 0.63
C GLU A 27 15.77 -8.12 -0.83
N ARG A 28 16.87 -8.77 -1.22
CA ARG A 28 17.32 -8.77 -2.62
C ARG A 28 16.35 -9.49 -3.55
N MET A 29 15.78 -10.59 -3.07
CA MET A 29 14.72 -11.34 -3.77
C MET A 29 13.49 -10.45 -3.97
N ILE A 30 12.94 -9.90 -2.89
CA ILE A 30 11.75 -9.03 -2.90
C ILE A 30 11.95 -7.80 -3.80
N GLY A 31 13.19 -7.32 -3.95
CA GLY A 31 13.53 -6.23 -4.86
C GLY A 31 13.30 -6.49 -6.35
N CYS A 32 13.04 -7.74 -6.78
CA CYS A 32 12.62 -8.10 -8.14
C CYS A 32 13.50 -7.52 -9.27
N ARG A 33 14.82 -7.50 -9.07
CA ARG A 33 15.79 -6.92 -10.04
C ARG A 33 16.33 -7.91 -11.08
N SER A 34 15.89 -9.17 -11.03
CA SER A 34 16.18 -10.21 -12.02
C SER A 34 14.98 -11.15 -12.14
N VAL A 35 14.94 -11.97 -13.18
CA VAL A 35 13.88 -12.96 -13.40
C VAL A 35 13.80 -13.93 -12.21
N GLU A 36 14.95 -14.41 -11.73
CA GLU A 36 15.03 -15.35 -10.60
C GLU A 36 14.50 -14.71 -9.31
N ALA A 37 14.79 -13.42 -9.10
CA ALA A 37 14.29 -12.68 -7.96
C ALA A 37 12.75 -12.52 -8.01
N VAL A 38 12.20 -12.30 -9.21
CA VAL A 38 10.74 -12.25 -9.43
C VAL A 38 10.10 -13.61 -9.14
N GLU A 39 10.63 -14.69 -9.72
CA GLU A 39 10.08 -16.05 -9.52
C GLU A 39 10.16 -16.53 -8.08
N ALA A 40 11.26 -16.21 -7.39
CA ALA A 40 11.41 -16.49 -5.97
C ALA A 40 10.47 -15.62 -5.13
N SER A 41 10.25 -14.35 -5.48
CA SER A 41 9.26 -13.48 -4.83
C SER A 41 7.83 -13.94 -5.03
N ILE A 42 7.47 -14.43 -6.22
CA ILE A 42 6.19 -15.07 -6.51
C ILE A 42 5.98 -16.27 -5.57
N SER A 43 7.00 -17.12 -5.45
CA SER A 43 6.95 -18.30 -4.58
C SER A 43 6.82 -17.91 -3.10
N TYR A 44 7.54 -16.87 -2.67
CA TYR A 44 7.45 -16.33 -1.31
C TYR A 44 6.08 -15.71 -1.02
N ALA A 45 5.52 -14.94 -1.96
CA ALA A 45 4.18 -14.36 -1.86
C ALA A 45 3.11 -15.45 -1.70
N ARG A 46 3.22 -16.53 -2.48
CA ARG A 46 2.35 -17.70 -2.37
C ARG A 46 2.50 -18.40 -1.02
N PHE A 47 3.74 -18.58 -0.55
CA PHE A 47 3.98 -19.16 0.78
C PHE A 47 3.36 -18.32 1.90
N LEU A 48 3.51 -16.99 1.81
CA LEU A 48 2.91 -16.06 2.76
C LEU A 48 1.38 -16.08 2.70
N HIS A 49 0.79 -16.18 1.50
CA HIS A 49 -0.65 -16.39 1.34
C HIS A 49 -1.13 -17.64 2.08
N LEU A 50 -0.43 -18.77 1.90
CA LEU A 50 -0.77 -20.05 2.51
C LEU A 50 -0.58 -20.06 4.04
N ALA A 51 0.40 -19.32 4.55
CA ALA A 51 0.60 -19.15 5.99
C ALA A 51 -0.58 -18.42 6.67
N GLY A 52 -1.35 -17.64 5.90
CA GLY A 52 -2.49 -16.87 6.38
C GLY A 52 -2.06 -15.56 7.02
N LEU A 53 -2.97 -14.57 7.03
CA LEU A 53 -2.71 -13.25 7.60
C LEU A 53 -3.12 -13.19 9.07
N ASP A 54 -2.23 -12.69 9.92
CA ASP A 54 -2.47 -12.41 11.32
C ASP A 54 -1.81 -11.08 11.77
N ASN A 55 -1.92 -10.75 13.07
CA ASN A 55 -1.39 -9.51 13.62
C ASN A 55 0.15 -9.51 13.76
N ASP A 56 0.80 -10.66 13.68
CA ASP A 56 2.25 -10.80 13.83
C ASP A 56 2.96 -10.72 12.47
N ASN A 57 2.30 -11.20 11.40
CA ASN A 57 2.88 -11.34 10.08
C ASN A 57 2.41 -10.31 9.03
N TYR A 58 1.37 -9.50 9.31
CA TYR A 58 0.91 -8.48 8.37
C TYR A 58 1.98 -7.48 7.90
N PRO A 59 3.05 -7.16 8.66
CA PRO A 59 4.12 -6.30 8.13
C PRO A 59 4.83 -6.92 6.93
N LEU A 60 4.90 -8.25 6.83
CA LEU A 60 5.45 -8.95 5.66
C LEU A 60 4.55 -8.78 4.42
N PHE A 61 3.23 -8.81 4.62
CA PHE A 61 2.27 -8.51 3.54
C PHE A 61 2.46 -7.08 3.04
N LEU A 62 2.55 -6.11 3.97
CA LEU A 62 2.81 -4.71 3.61
C LEU A 62 4.12 -4.54 2.85
N ARG A 63 5.17 -5.27 3.24
CA ARG A 63 6.46 -5.24 2.55
C ARG A 63 6.35 -5.72 1.10
N LEU A 64 5.53 -6.73 0.81
CA LEU A 64 5.29 -7.17 -0.56
C LEU A 64 4.47 -6.18 -1.39
N LEU A 65 3.61 -5.36 -0.77
CA LEU A 65 2.87 -4.31 -1.48
C LEU A 65 3.79 -3.17 -2.00
N GLU A 66 4.99 -3.06 -1.45
CA GLU A 66 6.00 -2.10 -1.92
C GLU A 66 6.72 -2.58 -3.19
N VAL A 67 6.56 -3.85 -3.55
CA VAL A 67 7.22 -4.42 -4.72
C VAL A 67 6.55 -3.91 -5.99
N GLU A 68 7.38 -3.38 -6.88
CA GLU A 68 6.98 -2.91 -8.22
C GLU A 68 6.84 -4.11 -9.18
N ASN A 69 6.00 -5.10 -8.85
CA ASN A 69 5.82 -6.29 -9.68
C ASN A 69 4.43 -6.93 -9.49
N HIS A 70 3.55 -6.80 -10.48
CA HIS A 70 2.16 -7.27 -10.38
C HIS A 70 2.03 -8.79 -10.24
N TRP A 71 2.93 -9.60 -10.81
CA TRP A 71 2.87 -11.06 -10.67
C TRP A 71 3.06 -11.52 -9.22
N VAL A 72 3.91 -10.82 -8.46
CA VAL A 72 4.09 -11.05 -7.02
C VAL A 72 2.81 -10.70 -6.26
N ILE A 73 2.19 -9.57 -6.58
CA ILE A 73 0.95 -9.13 -5.94
C ILE A 73 -0.21 -10.09 -6.26
N ASP A 74 -0.33 -10.52 -7.50
CA ASP A 74 -1.35 -11.48 -7.92
C ASP A 74 -1.20 -12.81 -7.17
N SER A 75 0.03 -13.25 -6.95
CA SER A 75 0.33 -14.47 -6.18
C SER A 75 0.07 -14.32 -4.68
N LEU A 76 0.17 -13.10 -4.14
CA LEU A 76 -0.17 -12.80 -2.74
C LEU A 76 -1.69 -12.82 -2.50
N ILE A 77 -2.45 -12.29 -3.46
CA ILE A 77 -3.91 -12.13 -3.35
C ILE A 77 -4.65 -13.40 -3.76
N GLU A 78 -4.18 -14.05 -4.82
CA GLU A 78 -4.87 -15.10 -5.56
C GLU A 78 -6.30 -14.68 -5.94
N ASN A 79 -7.31 -15.42 -5.45
CA ASN A 79 -8.73 -15.21 -5.75
C ASN A 79 -9.47 -14.38 -4.68
N LYS A 80 -8.75 -13.81 -3.71
CA LYS A 80 -9.36 -12.97 -2.66
C LYS A 80 -9.70 -11.59 -3.20
N ASP A 81 -10.72 -10.96 -2.62
CA ASP A 81 -11.00 -9.55 -2.87
C ASP A 81 -9.83 -8.71 -2.33
N PRO A 82 -9.13 -7.92 -3.18
CA PRO A 82 -8.02 -7.08 -2.73
C PRO A 82 -8.41 -6.11 -1.61
N PHE A 83 -9.63 -5.56 -1.62
CA PHE A 83 -10.10 -4.63 -0.57
C PHE A 83 -10.15 -5.28 0.82
N LEU A 84 -10.29 -6.61 0.87
CA LEU A 84 -10.43 -7.37 2.10
C LEU A 84 -9.14 -8.07 2.53
N LEU A 85 -8.03 -7.91 1.77
CA LEU A 85 -6.80 -8.66 2.06
C LEU A 85 -6.33 -8.45 3.49
N LEU A 86 -6.35 -7.20 3.99
CA LEU A 86 -5.87 -6.83 5.31
C LEU A 86 -7.00 -6.66 6.36
N SER A 87 -8.23 -7.10 6.06
CA SER A 87 -9.39 -6.82 6.92
C SER A 87 -9.39 -7.55 8.26
N SER A 88 -8.58 -8.61 8.41
CA SER A 88 -8.41 -9.33 9.69
C SER A 88 -7.51 -8.59 10.68
N VAL A 89 -6.76 -7.59 10.23
CA VAL A 89 -5.85 -6.78 11.04
C VAL A 89 -6.59 -5.55 11.53
N HIS A 90 -6.52 -5.30 12.84
CA HIS A 90 -7.15 -4.11 13.40
C HIS A 90 -6.42 -2.85 12.91
N PRO A 91 -7.15 -1.81 12.47
CA PRO A 91 -6.56 -0.53 12.11
C PRO A 91 -5.70 0.02 13.24
N ASN A 92 -4.44 0.29 12.94
CA ASN A 92 -3.47 0.84 13.87
C ASN A 92 -2.61 1.87 13.14
N ASN A 93 -1.86 2.67 13.90
CA ASN A 93 -1.09 3.78 13.34
C ASN A 93 -0.07 3.30 12.28
N TYR A 94 0.63 2.19 12.54
CA TYR A 94 1.61 1.64 11.60
C TYR A 94 0.97 1.23 10.28
N LEU A 95 -0.18 0.55 10.32
CA LEU A 95 -0.89 0.12 9.13
C LEU A 95 -1.38 1.32 8.29
N ILE A 96 -1.98 2.33 8.94
CA ILE A 96 -2.49 3.54 8.25
C ILE A 96 -1.34 4.38 7.69
N LEU A 97 -0.24 4.53 8.43
CA LEU A 97 0.95 5.23 7.98
C LEU A 97 1.54 4.57 6.72
N ASN A 98 1.67 3.25 6.70
CA ASN A 98 2.19 2.54 5.53
C ASN A 98 1.25 2.65 4.32
N ALA A 99 -0.07 2.63 4.54
CA ALA A 99 -1.06 2.89 3.50
C ALA A 99 -0.85 4.27 2.83
N PHE A 100 -0.72 5.35 3.61
CA PHE A 100 -0.42 6.67 3.06
C PHE A 100 0.99 6.80 2.48
N ARG A 101 1.99 6.09 3.03
CA ARG A 101 3.35 6.04 2.47
C ARG A 101 3.33 5.44 1.06
N LEU A 102 2.62 4.34 0.86
CA LEU A 102 2.44 3.74 -0.46
C LEU A 102 1.77 4.75 -1.42
N LEU A 103 0.67 5.39 -1.02
CA LEU A 103 0.02 6.41 -1.86
C LEU A 103 0.97 7.55 -2.21
N THR A 104 1.85 7.95 -1.28
CA THR A 104 2.84 9.02 -1.48
C THR A 104 3.89 8.62 -2.51
N ASN A 105 4.47 7.43 -2.37
CA ASN A 105 5.57 6.94 -3.21
C ASN A 105 5.16 6.73 -4.67
N TRP A 106 3.91 6.36 -4.91
CA TRP A 106 3.44 6.03 -6.23
C TRP A 106 2.78 7.20 -6.96
N HIS A 107 3.14 7.36 -8.23
CA HIS A 107 2.45 8.25 -9.16
C HIS A 107 1.10 7.67 -9.59
N PRO A 108 0.12 8.52 -9.97
CA PRO A 108 -1.13 8.06 -10.57
C PRO A 108 -0.88 7.11 -11.75
N GLY A 109 -1.52 5.94 -11.74
CA GLY A 109 -1.33 4.87 -12.75
C GLY A 109 -0.05 4.03 -12.58
N GLY A 110 0.90 4.47 -11.75
CA GLY A 110 2.12 3.72 -11.44
C GLY A 110 1.93 2.65 -10.36
N ILE A 111 0.88 2.76 -9.55
CA ILE A 111 0.49 1.72 -8.60
C ILE A 111 -0.37 0.66 -9.29
N TYR A 112 -0.05 -0.62 -9.10
CA TYR A 112 -0.88 -1.71 -9.59
C TYR A 112 -2.29 -1.63 -8.99
N PRO A 113 -3.39 -1.75 -9.79
CA PRO A 113 -4.75 -1.51 -9.29
C PRO A 113 -5.18 -2.36 -8.10
N LYS A 114 -4.71 -3.62 -7.98
CA LYS A 114 -5.02 -4.44 -6.81
C LYS A 114 -4.26 -3.99 -5.56
N THR A 115 -3.02 -3.54 -5.70
CA THR A 115 -2.26 -2.91 -4.60
C THR A 115 -2.97 -1.66 -4.10
N LEU A 116 -3.45 -0.82 -5.02
CA LEU A 116 -4.26 0.35 -4.67
C LEU A 116 -5.54 -0.07 -3.91
N ALA A 117 -6.27 -1.06 -4.40
CA ALA A 117 -7.48 -1.55 -3.74
C ALA A 117 -7.22 -2.06 -2.30
N ILE A 118 -6.11 -2.77 -2.05
CA ILE A 118 -5.71 -3.20 -0.70
C ILE A 118 -5.51 -2.00 0.23
N ILE A 119 -4.77 -0.99 -0.23
CA ILE A 119 -4.50 0.23 0.54
C ILE A 119 -5.81 0.96 0.84
N LEU A 120 -6.70 1.06 -0.16
CA LEU A 120 -7.99 1.71 -0.01
C LEU A 120 -8.90 0.96 0.97
N GLY A 121 -8.86 -0.38 0.98
CA GLY A 121 -9.58 -1.19 1.98
C GLY A 121 -9.16 -0.88 3.41
N VAL A 122 -7.86 -0.75 3.65
CA VAL A 122 -7.29 -0.33 4.96
C VAL A 122 -7.81 1.05 5.37
N LEU A 123 -7.70 2.03 4.48
CA LEU A 123 -8.11 3.41 4.76
C LEU A 123 -9.62 3.53 4.95
N GLN A 124 -10.41 2.80 4.16
CA GLN A 124 -11.87 2.76 4.30
C GLN A 124 -12.28 2.18 5.66
N ALA A 125 -11.63 1.10 6.12
CA ALA A 125 -11.88 0.54 7.43
C ALA A 125 -11.50 1.53 8.55
N ALA A 126 -10.32 2.14 8.46
CA ALA A 126 -9.79 3.08 9.44
C ALA A 126 -10.65 4.36 9.58
N PHE A 127 -11.12 4.92 8.47
CA PHE A 127 -11.93 6.15 8.45
C PHE A 127 -13.43 5.88 8.33
N SER A 128 -13.85 4.64 8.60
CA SER A 128 -15.27 4.29 8.61
C SER A 128 -16.07 5.16 9.58
N SER A 129 -15.50 5.40 10.77
CA SER A 129 -15.80 6.51 11.66
C SER A 129 -14.64 7.52 11.59
N PRO A 130 -14.81 8.69 10.95
CA PRO A 130 -13.70 9.61 10.73
C PRO A 130 -13.11 10.14 12.04
N LYS A 131 -13.94 10.37 13.07
CA LYS A 131 -13.46 10.80 14.40
C LYS A 131 -12.57 9.75 15.07
N ASP A 132 -12.89 8.46 14.93
CA ASP A 132 -12.06 7.40 15.49
C ASP A 132 -10.80 7.18 14.65
N GLY A 133 -10.88 7.29 13.33
CA GLY A 133 -9.71 7.27 12.46
C GLY A 133 -8.67 8.33 12.84
N TYR A 134 -9.10 9.57 13.07
CA TYR A 134 -8.22 10.67 13.52
C TYR A 134 -7.64 10.47 14.94
N ARG A 135 -8.26 9.63 15.78
CA ARG A 135 -7.66 9.23 17.08
C ARG A 135 -6.50 8.27 16.90
N ILE A 136 -6.49 7.48 15.83
CA ILE A 136 -5.43 6.50 15.53
C ILE A 136 -4.30 7.16 14.73
N TYR A 137 -4.66 7.92 13.69
CA TYR A 137 -3.72 8.57 12.78
C TYR A 137 -4.24 9.94 12.36
N ASN A 138 -3.46 10.99 12.63
CA ASN A 138 -3.82 12.36 12.28
C ASN A 138 -3.52 12.63 10.80
N VAL A 139 -4.56 12.59 9.97
CA VAL A 139 -4.43 12.76 8.51
C VAL A 139 -4.06 14.19 8.18
N SER A 140 -3.02 14.36 7.37
CA SER A 140 -2.58 15.66 6.88
C SER A 140 -3.23 16.03 5.54
N ILE A 141 -3.16 17.31 5.16
CA ILE A 141 -3.55 17.75 3.81
C ILE A 141 -2.75 17.01 2.73
N ASN A 142 -1.47 16.71 2.99
CA ASN A 142 -0.64 15.98 2.05
C ASN A 142 -1.14 14.54 1.85
N ASP A 143 -1.59 13.88 2.91
CA ASP A 143 -2.20 12.55 2.82
C ASP A 143 -3.48 12.58 1.96
N ILE A 144 -4.32 13.59 2.16
CA ILE A 144 -5.53 13.81 1.35
C ILE A 144 -5.20 14.06 -0.13
N ASN A 145 -4.15 14.84 -0.42
CA ASN A 145 -3.70 15.07 -1.79
C ASN A 145 -3.14 13.78 -2.42
N ASN A 146 -2.37 12.99 -1.67
CA ASN A 146 -1.83 11.72 -2.14
C ASN A 146 -2.89 10.63 -2.31
N LEU A 147 -4.01 10.71 -1.59
CA LEU A 147 -5.20 9.90 -1.90
C LEU A 147 -5.88 10.41 -3.18
N GLY A 148 -6.18 11.71 -3.23
CA GLY A 148 -6.91 12.31 -4.34
C GLY A 148 -6.20 12.27 -5.70
N LYS A 149 -4.87 12.23 -5.74
CA LYS A 149 -4.10 12.19 -7.00
C LYS A 149 -4.38 10.92 -7.82
N HIS A 150 -4.78 9.84 -7.16
CA HIS A 150 -5.08 8.56 -7.82
C HIS A 150 -6.49 8.50 -8.42
N LEU A 151 -7.36 9.49 -8.15
CA LEU A 151 -8.68 9.58 -8.77
C LEU A 151 -8.55 9.71 -10.30
N ASN A 152 -9.26 8.84 -11.02
CA ASN A 152 -9.27 8.86 -12.48
C ASN A 152 -10.62 9.34 -13.02
N LYS A 153 -10.70 10.60 -13.47
CA LYS A 153 -11.93 11.17 -14.05
C LYS A 153 -12.44 10.41 -15.29
N GLU A 154 -11.56 9.74 -16.02
CA GLU A 154 -11.92 9.02 -17.25
C GLU A 154 -12.76 7.76 -16.95
N LEU A 155 -12.51 7.12 -15.81
CA LEU A 155 -13.24 5.92 -15.36
C LEU A 155 -14.56 6.25 -14.67
N GLY A 156 -14.73 7.50 -14.22
CA GLY A 156 -15.94 7.94 -13.52
C GLY A 156 -16.09 7.34 -12.12
N GLN A 157 -17.20 7.65 -11.44
CA GLN A 157 -17.42 7.25 -10.05
C GLN A 157 -17.75 5.76 -9.85
N ASP A 158 -18.12 5.05 -10.93
CA ASP A 158 -18.56 3.66 -10.86
C ASP A 158 -17.38 2.68 -10.80
N ASP A 159 -16.18 3.14 -11.14
CA ASP A 159 -14.94 2.40 -10.89
C ASP A 159 -14.75 2.16 -9.38
N LEU A 160 -14.36 0.93 -9.01
CA LEU A 160 -14.30 0.49 -7.62
C LEU A 160 -13.28 1.31 -6.80
N ASN A 161 -12.12 1.63 -7.38
CA ASN A 161 -11.08 2.40 -6.71
C ASN A 161 -11.52 3.86 -6.54
N ASN A 162 -12.08 4.48 -7.59
CA ASN A 162 -12.66 5.81 -7.50
C ASN A 162 -13.76 5.87 -6.44
N ARG A 163 -14.70 4.93 -6.44
CA ARG A 163 -15.78 4.86 -5.47
C ARG A 163 -15.25 4.81 -4.03
N CYS A 164 -14.27 3.94 -3.77
CA CYS A 164 -13.68 3.81 -2.43
C CYS A 164 -12.93 5.08 -2.01
N MET A 165 -12.12 5.67 -2.89
CA MET A 165 -11.44 6.96 -2.63
C MET A 165 -12.44 8.08 -2.33
N LEU A 166 -13.51 8.18 -3.11
CA LEU A 166 -14.55 9.20 -2.92
C LEU A 166 -15.34 8.99 -1.61
N ASP A 167 -15.57 7.74 -1.19
CA ASP A 167 -16.17 7.40 0.12
C ASP A 167 -15.26 7.84 1.27
N ILE A 168 -13.96 7.52 1.20
CA ILE A 168 -12.97 7.96 2.22
C ILE A 168 -12.93 9.49 2.30
N LEU A 169 -12.86 10.17 1.16
CA LEU A 169 -12.87 11.63 1.09
C LEU A 169 -14.18 12.23 1.62
N ASP A 170 -15.33 11.57 1.42
CA ASP A 170 -16.62 12.01 1.96
C ASP A 170 -16.65 11.92 3.49
N ARG A 171 -16.21 10.78 4.05
CA ARG A 171 -16.14 10.57 5.51
C ARG A 171 -15.19 11.55 6.17
N ILE A 172 -14.01 11.78 5.60
CA ILE A 172 -13.08 12.79 6.14
C ILE A 172 -13.67 14.20 5.96
N GLY A 173 -14.26 14.47 4.80
CA GLY A 173 -14.90 15.74 4.48
C GLY A 173 -16.08 16.09 5.39
N SER A 174 -16.77 15.10 5.96
CA SER A 174 -17.88 15.30 6.90
C SER A 174 -17.45 15.93 8.23
N LEU A 175 -16.15 16.00 8.52
CA LEU A 175 -15.63 16.66 9.71
C LEU A 175 -15.59 18.20 9.57
N ALA A 176 -15.70 18.73 8.36
CA ALA A 176 -15.67 20.17 8.12
C ALA A 176 -16.80 20.88 8.87
N GLY A 177 -16.47 21.90 9.65
CA GLY A 177 -17.39 22.65 10.51
C GLY A 177 -17.82 21.91 11.79
N THR A 178 -17.23 20.75 12.09
CA THR A 178 -17.58 19.93 13.28
C THR A 178 -16.50 19.89 14.34
N THR A 179 -15.35 20.53 14.10
CA THR A 179 -14.15 20.49 14.92
C THR A 179 -13.55 21.89 15.09
N GLU A 180 -12.98 22.15 16.27
CA GLU A 180 -12.20 23.37 16.53
C GLU A 180 -10.72 23.21 16.17
N ASN A 181 -10.27 21.97 15.87
CA ASN A 181 -8.90 21.72 15.45
C ASN A 181 -8.72 22.18 13.99
N GLU A 182 -7.97 23.27 13.80
CA GLU A 182 -7.72 23.88 12.49
C GLU A 182 -7.09 22.92 11.47
N ALA A 183 -6.20 22.01 11.88
CA ALA A 183 -5.57 21.07 10.97
C ALA A 183 -6.57 20.05 10.41
N ILE A 184 -7.44 19.52 11.27
CA ILE A 184 -8.52 18.60 10.87
C ILE A 184 -9.52 19.33 9.98
N GLU A 185 -9.88 20.56 10.33
CA GLU A 185 -10.79 21.41 9.55
C GLU A 185 -10.25 21.64 8.13
N GLN A 186 -8.98 21.98 7.99
CA GLN A 186 -8.35 22.20 6.69
C GLN A 186 -8.27 20.91 5.85
N ALA A 187 -7.90 19.78 6.46
CA ALA A 187 -7.87 18.49 5.78
C ALA A 187 -9.27 18.06 5.29
N ALA A 188 -10.30 18.24 6.11
CA ALA A 188 -11.69 17.97 5.74
C ALA A 188 -12.18 18.85 4.57
N ARG A 189 -11.86 20.15 4.60
CA ARG A 189 -12.15 21.07 3.49
C ARG A 189 -11.43 20.69 2.21
N GLN A 190 -10.17 20.25 2.31
CA GLN A 190 -9.42 19.77 1.15
C GLN A 190 -10.09 18.52 0.56
N ALA A 191 -10.52 17.57 1.39
CA ALA A 191 -11.21 16.37 0.92
C ALA A 191 -12.50 16.70 0.16
N ASN A 192 -13.33 17.62 0.68
CA ASN A 192 -14.53 18.10 0.01
C ASN A 192 -14.21 18.85 -1.31
N SER A 193 -13.12 19.60 -1.33
CA SER A 193 -12.67 20.33 -2.52
C SER A 193 -12.26 19.35 -3.62
N ILE A 194 -11.41 18.37 -3.31
CA ILE A 194 -11.01 17.32 -4.26
C ILE A 194 -12.23 16.61 -4.86
N ARG A 195 -13.23 16.22 -4.03
CA ARG A 195 -14.47 15.61 -4.51
C ARG A 195 -15.24 16.53 -5.46
N THR A 196 -15.41 17.79 -5.09
CA THR A 196 -16.09 18.79 -5.94
C THR A 196 -15.39 18.92 -7.29
N PHE A 197 -14.06 18.98 -7.28
CA PHE A 197 -13.26 19.04 -8.50
C PHE A 197 -13.35 17.75 -9.31
N PHE A 198 -13.45 16.58 -8.68
CA PHE A 198 -13.64 15.31 -9.39
C PHE A 198 -14.96 15.30 -10.19
N PHE A 199 -16.08 15.66 -9.55
CA PHE A 199 -17.40 15.63 -10.18
C PHE A 199 -17.66 16.74 -11.19
N ASP A 200 -16.98 17.89 -11.05
CA ASP A 200 -17.11 18.99 -11.99
C ASP A 200 -16.26 18.77 -13.24
N LYS A 201 -16.94 18.56 -14.38
CA LYS A 201 -16.28 18.36 -15.69
C LYS A 201 -15.53 19.59 -16.20
N ARG A 202 -15.81 20.79 -15.67
CA ARG A 202 -15.18 22.04 -16.09
C ARG A 202 -13.91 22.35 -15.31
N LYS A 203 -13.72 21.69 -14.17
CA LYS A 203 -12.57 21.90 -13.28
C LYS A 203 -11.50 20.84 -13.52
N LYS A 204 -10.24 21.19 -13.31
CA LYS A 204 -9.13 20.24 -13.45
C LYS A 204 -8.58 19.85 -12.09
N MET A 205 -8.10 18.62 -11.95
CA MET A 205 -7.50 18.17 -10.68
C MET A 205 -6.25 18.98 -10.30
N GLU A 206 -5.51 19.50 -11.29
CA GLU A 206 -4.31 20.33 -11.10
C GLU A 206 -4.59 21.69 -10.44
N ASP A 207 -5.85 22.14 -10.44
CA ASP A 207 -6.27 23.38 -9.78
C ASP A 207 -6.41 23.22 -8.26
N ILE A 208 -6.45 21.98 -7.74
CA ILE A 208 -6.67 21.67 -6.32
C ILE A 208 -5.61 20.74 -5.72
N ILE A 209 -4.96 19.91 -6.53
CA ILE A 209 -3.83 19.05 -6.15
C ILE A 209 -2.58 19.58 -6.84
N PRO A 210 -1.44 19.73 -6.14
CA PRO A 210 -0.19 20.16 -6.75
C PRO A 210 0.17 19.35 -7.99
N GLN A 211 0.45 20.04 -9.10
CA GLN A 211 0.68 19.40 -10.40
C GLN A 211 1.81 18.36 -10.38
N VAL A 212 2.84 18.57 -9.56
CA VAL A 212 3.95 17.61 -9.36
C VAL A 212 3.46 16.23 -8.86
N LEU A 213 2.33 16.16 -8.16
CA LEU A 213 1.73 14.91 -7.70
C LEU A 213 0.89 14.20 -8.78
N LEU A 214 0.49 14.91 -9.83
CA LEU A 214 -0.43 14.41 -10.87
C LEU A 214 0.30 13.84 -12.10
N VAL A 215 1.63 13.76 -12.05
CA VAL A 215 2.44 13.14 -13.11
C VAL A 215 2.03 11.68 -13.25
N LYS A 216 1.47 11.30 -14.40
CA LYS A 216 1.05 9.91 -14.67
C LYS A 216 2.28 8.99 -14.85
N SER A 217 2.14 7.75 -14.42
CA SER A 217 3.07 6.66 -14.65
C SER A 217 2.31 5.42 -15.13
N ASP A 218 3.05 4.40 -15.53
CA ASP A 218 2.52 3.08 -15.86
C ASP A 218 3.21 2.05 -14.96
N TYR A 219 2.43 1.23 -14.25
CA TYR A 219 2.95 0.23 -13.33
C TYR A 219 3.76 -0.86 -14.05
N ILE A 220 3.49 -1.11 -15.34
CA ILE A 220 4.17 -2.14 -16.14
C ILE A 220 5.55 -1.66 -16.62
N ALA A 221 5.79 -0.34 -16.68
CA ALA A 221 6.92 0.24 -17.39
C ALA A 221 8.31 -0.19 -16.88
N LYS A 222 8.42 -0.64 -15.63
CA LYS A 222 9.69 -1.02 -14.99
C LYS A 222 9.74 -2.47 -14.52
N GLU A 223 8.69 -3.25 -14.78
CA GLU A 223 8.59 -4.59 -14.23
C GLU A 223 9.43 -5.59 -15.04
N ILE A 224 10.03 -6.55 -14.35
CA ILE A 224 10.67 -7.70 -14.97
C ILE A 224 9.66 -8.85 -14.97
N PRO A 225 9.31 -9.41 -16.14
CA PRO A 225 8.43 -10.57 -16.20
C PRO A 225 9.14 -11.85 -15.73
N PRO A 226 8.42 -12.79 -15.09
CA PRO A 226 8.94 -14.14 -14.89
C PRO A 226 9.06 -14.87 -16.24
N GLU A 227 9.96 -15.86 -16.33
CA GLU A 227 9.99 -16.76 -17.49
C GLU A 227 8.84 -17.76 -17.42
N LYS A 228 8.50 -18.20 -16.21
CA LYS A 228 7.39 -19.12 -15.94
C LYS A 228 6.55 -18.62 -14.77
N VAL A 229 5.25 -18.56 -14.99
CA VAL A 229 4.29 -18.43 -13.90
C VAL A 229 3.93 -19.86 -13.47
N PHE A 230 4.00 -20.16 -12.18
CA PHE A 230 3.46 -21.41 -11.65
C PHE A 230 1.95 -21.38 -11.83
N VAL A 231 1.45 -22.07 -12.86
CA VAL A 231 0.01 -22.28 -13.07
C VAL A 231 -0.35 -23.58 -12.36
N ASP A 232 -1.36 -23.52 -11.48
CA ASP A 232 -1.94 -24.70 -10.84
C ASP A 232 -2.65 -25.62 -11.84
#